data_AF-A0A084ETN4-F1
#
_entry.id   AF-A0A084ETN4-F1
#
_cell.length_a   1.000
_cell.length_b   1.000
_cell.length_c   1.000
_cell.angle_alpha   90.00
_cell.angle_beta   90.00
_cell.angle_gamma   90.00
#
_symmetry.space_group_name_H-M   'P 1'
#
loop_
_entity.id
_entity.type
_entity.pdbx_description
1 polymer ?
#
loop_
_entity_poly.entity_id
_entity_poly.type
_entity_poly.pdbx_seq_one_letter_code
_entity_poly.pdbx_strand_id
1 'polypeptide(L)'
;MSNCSGLSIWVGDLDCYINIDAICAENEREAEEAALELELEEIGEIRLLAGKSTSARYLNCNDITPSDWRYAVHQAGMLIGSESEVISLHGQVKWKAIESQFIRAMLKLGNSYAVARYAKLERLDYSSAITATLPHGIRALINQFLIAEGISRSTSADGRIRAVLTGGHSIPMTAYRRTGMLQAALHAMADGRSDHPGGVSLDRERTRKILALARLHFSTQELRLSSVAELEKLSVAYTCDRQTLGAERELLIENRRSIRNWRLRHIRSLLEFYPFSIRHGLERATRSDQFDRVAIINELALAQCGVLRLRRAGRNRTRRR
;
A
#
# COMPACT_ATOMS: atom_id res chain seq x y z
N MET A 1 36.12 4.52 -34.32
CA MET A 1 36.69 3.26 -33.82
C MET A 1 37.66 3.63 -32.71
N SER A 2 37.33 3.32 -31.46
CA SER A 2 38.13 3.69 -30.29
C SER A 2 39.18 2.60 -30.05
N ASN A 3 40.46 2.95 -30.08
CA ASN A 3 41.55 2.04 -29.74
C ASN A 3 41.43 1.66 -28.26
N CYS A 4 40.98 0.44 -27.99
CA CYS A 4 41.15 -0.22 -26.69
C CYS A 4 42.59 -0.77 -26.63
N SER A 5 43.58 0.09 -26.40
CA SER A 5 44.95 -0.36 -26.06
C SER A 5 45.05 -0.51 -24.55
N GLY A 6 44.63 -1.67 -24.03
CA GLY A 6 44.89 -2.01 -22.63
C GLY A 6 46.38 -2.32 -22.41
N LEU A 7 46.92 -1.98 -21.25
CA LEU A 7 48.34 -2.17 -20.92
C LEU A 7 48.66 -3.67 -20.79
N SER A 8 49.44 -4.22 -21.72
CA SER A 8 49.83 -5.65 -21.72
C SER A 8 51.35 -5.81 -21.68
N ILE A 9 51.86 -6.65 -20.77
CA ILE A 9 53.30 -6.94 -20.62
C ILE A 9 53.58 -8.39 -21.00
N TRP A 10 54.65 -8.63 -21.77
CA TRP A 10 55.15 -9.97 -22.06
C TRP A 10 55.92 -10.52 -20.86
N VAL A 11 55.58 -11.72 -20.40
CA VAL A 11 56.28 -12.39 -19.30
C VAL A 11 56.96 -13.65 -19.83
N GLY A 12 58.29 -13.60 -19.92
CA GLY A 12 59.11 -14.65 -20.55
C GLY A 12 59.02 -16.01 -19.86
N ASP A 13 58.82 -16.04 -18.54
CA ASP A 13 58.67 -17.31 -17.80
C ASP A 13 57.34 -18.02 -18.07
N LEU A 14 56.33 -17.29 -18.55
CA LEU A 14 55.00 -17.79 -18.88
C LEU A 14 54.75 -17.86 -20.40
N ASP A 15 55.73 -17.41 -21.20
CA ASP A 15 55.70 -17.33 -22.66
C ASP A 15 54.37 -16.74 -23.22
N CYS A 16 53.82 -15.75 -22.52
CA CYS A 16 52.56 -15.11 -22.90
C CYS A 16 52.49 -13.62 -22.49
N TYR A 17 51.54 -12.90 -23.11
CA TYR A 17 51.18 -11.52 -22.73
C TYR A 17 50.16 -11.52 -21.60
N ILE A 18 50.44 -10.77 -20.54
CA ILE A 18 49.52 -10.53 -19.42
C ILE A 18 48.89 -9.15 -19.58
N ASN A 19 47.56 -9.09 -19.52
CA ASN A 19 46.81 -7.84 -19.52
C ASN A 19 46.75 -7.27 -18.09
N ILE A 20 47.49 -6.20 -17.85
CA ILE A 20 47.59 -5.55 -16.54
C ILE A 20 46.30 -4.82 -16.20
N ASP A 21 45.61 -4.24 -17.18
CA ASP A 21 44.33 -3.57 -16.92
C ASP A 21 43.25 -4.57 -16.48
N ALA A 22 43.31 -5.81 -17.01
CA ALA A 22 42.43 -6.88 -16.55
C ALA A 22 42.77 -7.32 -15.11
N ILE A 23 44.05 -7.37 -14.75
CA ILE A 23 44.48 -7.70 -13.38
C ILE A 23 44.14 -6.56 -12.41
N CYS A 24 44.37 -5.31 -12.79
CA CYS A 24 44.00 -4.15 -11.98
C CYS A 24 42.49 -4.10 -11.77
N ALA A 25 41.69 -4.31 -12.81
CA ALA A 25 40.24 -4.37 -12.70
C ALA A 25 39.77 -5.53 -11.80
N GLU A 26 40.43 -6.69 -11.87
CA GLU A 26 40.11 -7.83 -10.99
C GLU A 26 40.50 -7.55 -9.53
N ASN A 27 41.69 -6.99 -9.28
CA ASN A 27 42.14 -6.59 -7.94
C ASN A 27 41.25 -5.49 -7.34
N GLU A 28 40.83 -4.51 -8.16
CA GLU A 28 39.86 -3.49 -7.76
C GLU A 28 38.52 -4.14 -7.41
N ARG A 29 38.04 -5.11 -8.20
CA ARG A 29 36.82 -5.85 -7.90
C ARG A 29 36.93 -6.65 -6.60
N GLU A 30 38.04 -7.35 -6.37
CA GLU A 30 38.29 -8.08 -5.13
C GLU A 30 38.34 -7.13 -3.91
N ALA A 31 38.97 -5.96 -4.05
CA ALA A 31 39.01 -4.95 -2.99
C ALA A 31 37.62 -4.37 -2.70
N GLU A 32 36.81 -4.12 -3.72
CA GLU A 32 35.41 -3.68 -3.59
C GLU A 32 34.54 -4.76 -2.93
N GLU A 33 34.70 -6.03 -3.31
CA GLU A 33 33.99 -7.16 -2.71
C GLU A 33 34.35 -7.33 -1.23
N ALA A 34 35.63 -7.22 -0.87
CA ALA A 34 36.09 -7.28 0.51
C ALA A 34 35.56 -6.11 1.36
N ALA A 35 35.56 -4.88 0.81
CA ALA A 35 35.00 -3.71 1.48
C ALA A 35 33.48 -3.86 1.70
N LEU A 36 32.75 -4.37 0.70
CA LEU A 36 31.33 -4.64 0.81
C LEU A 36 31.05 -5.69 1.90
N GLU A 37 31.82 -6.77 1.96
CA GLU A 37 31.63 -7.81 2.97
C GLU A 37 31.83 -7.26 4.39
N LEU A 38 32.84 -6.41 4.60
CA LEU A 38 33.04 -5.72 5.87
C LEU A 38 31.84 -4.84 6.25
N GLU A 39 31.26 -4.09 5.31
CA GLU A 39 30.05 -3.30 5.57
C GLU A 39 28.83 -4.17 5.92
N LEU A 40 28.69 -5.34 5.29
CA LEU A 40 27.61 -6.27 5.58
C LEU A 40 27.75 -6.90 6.97
N GLU A 41 28.98 -7.20 7.39
CA GLU A 41 29.28 -7.69 8.74
C GLU A 41 29.02 -6.63 9.81
N GLU A 42 29.37 -5.37 9.53
CA GLU A 42 29.11 -4.24 10.44
C GLU A 42 27.59 -4.07 10.71
N ILE A 43 26.76 -4.17 9.67
CA ILE A 43 25.30 -4.09 9.82
C ILE A 43 24.75 -5.36 10.51
N GLY A 44 25.27 -6.53 10.13
CA GLY A 44 24.97 -7.80 10.77
C GLY A 44 23.49 -8.22 10.71
N GLU A 45 23.00 -8.76 11.83
CA GLU A 45 21.62 -9.23 12.01
C GLU A 45 20.69 -8.08 12.44
N ILE A 46 19.68 -7.84 11.61
CA ILE A 46 18.68 -6.80 11.79
C ILE A 46 17.47 -7.39 12.50
N ARG A 47 17.21 -6.91 13.72
CA ARG A 47 16.05 -7.34 14.51
C ARG A 47 14.77 -6.69 14.00
N LEU A 48 13.71 -7.49 13.89
CA LEU A 48 12.37 -7.12 13.45
C LEU A 48 11.36 -7.39 14.58
N LEU A 49 10.10 -6.99 14.36
CA LEU A 49 9.03 -7.25 15.32
C LEU A 49 8.70 -8.75 15.41
N ALA A 50 8.03 -9.16 16.49
CA ALA A 50 7.65 -10.54 16.80
C ALA A 50 8.84 -11.52 16.82
N GLY A 51 10.01 -11.07 17.30
CA GLY A 51 11.21 -11.90 17.48
C GLY A 51 11.84 -12.39 16.18
N LYS A 52 11.47 -11.82 15.02
CA LYS A 52 12.11 -12.15 13.74
C LYS A 52 13.41 -11.36 13.54
N SER A 53 14.29 -11.88 12.70
CA SER A 53 15.45 -11.15 12.20
C SER A 53 15.61 -11.33 10.70
N THR A 54 16.42 -10.47 10.09
CA THR A 54 16.92 -10.59 8.72
C THR A 54 18.39 -10.19 8.71
N SER A 55 19.18 -10.68 7.76
CA SER A 55 20.59 -10.30 7.65
C SER A 55 20.83 -9.22 6.60
N ALA A 56 21.86 -8.41 6.79
CA ALA A 56 22.34 -7.46 5.79
C ALA A 56 22.69 -8.16 4.46
N ARG A 57 23.34 -9.33 4.54
CA ARG A 57 23.65 -10.19 3.38
C ARG A 57 22.40 -10.55 2.58
N TYR A 58 21.32 -10.96 3.26
CA TYR A 58 20.05 -11.28 2.60
C TYR A 58 19.44 -10.06 1.90
N LEU A 59 19.53 -8.86 2.50
CA LEU A 59 19.07 -7.62 1.87
C LEU A 59 19.88 -7.28 0.62
N ASN A 60 21.21 -7.43 0.68
CA ASN A 60 22.09 -7.16 -0.44
C ASN A 60 21.82 -8.09 -1.63
N CYS A 61 21.64 -9.40 -1.37
CA CYS A 61 21.20 -10.37 -2.39
C CYS A 61 19.83 -10.04 -3.02
N ASN A 62 19.06 -9.14 -2.41
CA ASN A 62 17.75 -8.70 -2.84
C ASN A 62 17.74 -7.28 -3.44
N ASP A 63 18.89 -6.80 -3.94
CA ASP A 63 19.13 -5.48 -4.54
C ASP A 63 18.95 -4.29 -3.57
N ILE A 64 19.25 -4.50 -2.28
CA ILE A 64 19.26 -3.45 -1.25
C ILE A 64 20.68 -3.29 -0.72
N THR A 65 21.36 -2.24 -1.16
CA THR A 65 22.75 -1.98 -0.76
C THR A 65 22.84 -1.53 0.71
N PRO A 66 24.01 -1.66 1.37
CA PRO A 66 24.24 -1.11 2.70
C PRO A 66 23.87 0.39 2.81
N SER A 67 24.19 1.17 1.77
CA SER A 67 23.85 2.59 1.70
C SER A 67 22.32 2.83 1.67
N ASP A 68 21.57 2.04 0.88
CA ASP A 68 20.11 2.09 0.84
C ASP A 68 19.51 1.76 2.21
N TRP A 69 20.08 0.77 2.90
CA TRP A 69 19.65 0.37 4.24
C TRP A 69 19.89 1.48 5.26
N ARG A 70 21.12 2.02 5.36
CA ARG A 70 21.47 3.11 6.29
C ARG A 70 20.58 4.34 6.05
N TYR A 71 20.33 4.68 4.78
CA TYR A 71 19.41 5.77 4.43
C TYR A 71 17.97 5.49 4.90
N ALA A 72 17.46 4.29 4.67
CA ALA A 72 16.11 3.90 5.10
C ALA A 72 15.95 3.90 6.63
N VAL A 73 16.98 3.44 7.37
CA VAL A 73 17.03 3.50 8.84
C VAL A 73 17.00 4.94 9.32
N HIS A 74 17.80 5.83 8.71
CA HIS A 74 17.80 7.25 9.04
C HIS A 74 16.42 7.89 8.83
N GLN A 75 15.79 7.65 7.66
CA GLN A 75 14.45 8.16 7.34
C GLN A 75 13.38 7.62 8.30
N ALA A 76 13.45 6.32 8.63
CA ALA A 76 12.55 5.70 9.60
C ALA A 76 12.73 6.30 11.00
N GLY A 77 13.96 6.53 11.44
CA GLY A 77 14.28 7.17 12.72
C GLY A 77 13.72 8.59 12.82
N MET A 78 13.84 9.39 11.76
CA MET A 78 13.25 10.73 11.69
C MET A 78 11.71 10.72 11.74
N LEU A 79 11.08 9.72 11.10
CA LEU A 79 9.62 9.60 11.10
C LEU A 79 9.06 9.16 12.45
N ILE A 80 9.83 8.46 13.28
CA ILE A 80 9.42 7.98 14.62
C ILE A 80 9.80 8.98 15.72
N GLY A 81 10.81 9.83 15.51
CA GLY A 81 11.29 10.84 16.47
C GLY A 81 12.49 10.37 17.30
N SER A 82 13.19 11.34 17.90
CA SER A 82 14.38 11.09 18.74
C SER A 82 14.01 10.69 20.16
N GLU A 83 14.87 9.96 20.87
CA GLU A 83 14.63 9.62 22.28
C GLU A 83 14.47 10.86 23.17
N SER A 84 15.13 11.97 22.83
CA SER A 84 15.15 13.19 23.64
C SER A 84 13.79 13.90 23.72
N GLU A 85 12.96 13.83 22.68
CA GLU A 85 11.60 14.39 22.70
C GLU A 85 10.60 13.48 23.44
N VAL A 86 11.02 12.24 23.74
CA VAL A 86 10.19 11.16 24.26
C VAL A 86 10.45 10.91 25.77
N ILE A 87 11.43 11.60 26.36
CA ILE A 87 11.74 11.52 27.81
C ILE A 87 10.65 12.18 28.67
N SER A 88 9.79 13.03 28.11
CA SER A 88 8.80 13.81 28.87
C SER A 88 7.44 13.12 29.09
N LEU A 89 7.22 11.89 28.63
CA LEU A 89 5.92 11.20 28.69
C LEU A 89 5.99 9.90 29.52
N HIS A 90 5.11 9.78 30.50
CA HIS A 90 4.94 8.57 31.34
C HIS A 90 4.80 7.31 30.45
N GLY A 91 5.46 6.22 30.86
CA GLY A 91 5.79 5.06 30.01
C GLY A 91 4.65 4.45 29.18
N GLN A 92 3.39 4.47 29.62
CA GLN A 92 2.27 3.95 28.81
C GLN A 92 1.80 4.87 27.68
N VAL A 93 1.94 6.19 27.83
CA VAL A 93 1.57 7.16 26.79
C VAL A 93 2.61 7.16 25.67
N LYS A 94 3.88 6.90 26.02
CA LYS A 94 5.03 6.74 25.12
C LYS A 94 4.83 5.62 24.09
N TRP A 95 4.38 4.44 24.51
CA TRP A 95 4.22 3.29 23.61
C TRP A 95 3.12 3.50 22.57
N LYS A 96 1.96 4.02 22.98
CA LYS A 96 0.84 4.28 22.06
C LYS A 96 1.17 5.34 21.01
N ALA A 97 1.97 6.35 21.37
CA ALA A 97 2.42 7.37 20.43
C ALA A 97 3.32 6.76 19.34
N ILE A 98 4.33 5.98 19.73
CA ILE A 98 5.27 5.30 18.82
C ILE A 98 4.52 4.32 17.91
N GLU A 99 3.62 3.51 18.47
CA GLU A 99 2.76 2.59 17.72
C GLU A 99 1.93 3.34 16.66
N SER A 100 1.27 4.43 17.07
CA SER A 100 0.44 5.23 16.16
C SER A 100 1.25 5.84 15.02
N GLN A 101 2.47 6.28 15.31
CA GLN A 101 3.37 6.89 14.34
C GLN A 101 3.90 5.84 13.36
N PHE A 102 4.26 4.66 13.86
CA PHE A 102 4.63 3.51 13.03
C PHE A 102 3.52 3.10 12.08
N ILE A 103 2.29 2.91 12.57
CA ILE A 103 1.15 2.50 11.74
C ILE A 103 0.86 3.56 10.68
N ARG A 104 0.79 4.84 11.07
CA ARG A 104 0.58 5.93 10.10
C ARG A 104 1.68 5.98 9.04
N ALA A 105 2.94 5.79 9.43
CA ALA A 105 4.07 5.79 8.50
C ALA A 105 3.98 4.60 7.51
N MET A 106 3.72 3.40 8.01
CA MET A 106 3.54 2.19 7.19
C MET A 106 2.39 2.34 6.20
N LEU A 107 1.23 2.82 6.67
CA LEU A 107 0.06 3.02 5.83
C LEU A 107 0.29 4.11 4.78
N LYS A 108 0.93 5.22 5.15
CA LYS A 108 1.28 6.31 4.23
C LYS A 108 2.24 5.84 3.13
N LEU A 109 3.24 5.04 3.49
CA LEU A 109 4.25 4.53 2.57
C LEU A 109 3.64 3.69 1.43
N GLY A 110 2.67 2.83 1.75
CA GLY A 110 2.05 1.94 0.77
C GLY A 110 0.79 2.48 0.09
N ASN A 111 0.23 3.62 0.53
CA ASN A 111 -1.06 4.12 0.06
C ASN A 111 -1.10 4.36 -1.46
N SER A 112 -0.12 5.11 -1.98
CA SER A 112 -0.02 5.40 -3.44
C SER A 112 -0.01 4.13 -4.30
N TYR A 113 0.66 3.09 -3.81
CA TYR A 113 0.80 1.82 -4.47
C TYR A 113 -0.49 0.98 -4.40
N ALA A 114 -1.13 0.95 -3.23
CA ALA A 114 -2.40 0.27 -3.04
C ALA A 114 -3.50 0.88 -3.93
N VAL A 115 -3.57 2.21 -3.99
CA VAL A 115 -4.49 2.95 -4.88
C VAL A 115 -4.24 2.60 -6.35
N ALA A 116 -2.98 2.59 -6.80
CA ALA A 116 -2.64 2.24 -8.18
C ALA A 116 -3.03 0.79 -8.53
N ARG A 117 -2.75 -0.17 -7.64
CA ARG A 117 -3.16 -1.57 -7.84
C ARG A 117 -4.67 -1.74 -7.86
N TYR A 118 -5.37 -1.06 -6.96
CA TYR A 118 -6.83 -1.08 -6.91
C TYR A 118 -7.45 -0.51 -8.19
N ALA A 119 -6.96 0.65 -8.64
CA ALA A 119 -7.42 1.27 -9.89
C ALA A 119 -7.23 0.34 -11.09
N LYS A 120 -6.09 -0.35 -11.16
CA LYS A 120 -5.83 -1.35 -12.21
C LYS A 120 -6.78 -2.55 -12.14
N LEU A 121 -7.08 -3.06 -10.94
CA LEU A 121 -8.01 -4.18 -10.75
C LEU A 121 -9.42 -3.82 -11.24
N GLU A 122 -9.90 -2.64 -10.86
CA GLU A 122 -11.25 -2.17 -11.21
C GLU A 122 -11.34 -1.50 -12.58
N ARG A 123 -10.23 -1.42 -13.33
CA ARG A 123 -10.14 -0.72 -14.63
C ARG A 123 -10.59 0.74 -14.55
N LEU A 124 -10.18 1.41 -13.48
CA LEU A 124 -10.41 2.84 -13.25
C LEU A 124 -9.23 3.63 -13.79
N ASP A 125 -9.52 4.85 -14.26
CA ASP A 125 -8.44 5.80 -14.54
C ASP A 125 -7.75 6.22 -13.24
N TYR A 126 -6.42 6.30 -13.28
CA TYR A 126 -5.61 6.57 -12.09
C TYR A 126 -5.86 7.99 -11.56
N SER A 127 -6.13 8.97 -12.45
CA SER A 127 -6.45 10.34 -12.03
C SER A 127 -7.74 10.38 -11.21
N SER A 128 -8.78 9.69 -11.67
CA SER A 128 -10.06 9.57 -10.96
C SER A 128 -9.90 8.85 -9.63
N ALA A 129 -9.06 7.80 -9.58
CA ALA A 129 -8.78 7.06 -8.36
C ALA A 129 -8.07 7.94 -7.31
N ILE A 130 -7.06 8.74 -7.71
CA ILE A 130 -6.41 9.69 -6.81
C ILE A 130 -7.42 10.73 -6.31
N THR A 131 -8.20 11.33 -7.21
CA THR A 131 -9.21 12.33 -6.83
C THR A 131 -10.21 11.77 -5.83
N ALA A 132 -10.61 10.50 -5.96
CA ALA A 132 -11.48 9.86 -4.98
C ALA A 132 -10.86 9.77 -3.57
N THR A 133 -9.54 9.72 -3.42
CA THR A 133 -8.88 9.70 -2.09
C THR A 133 -8.90 11.05 -1.38
N LEU A 134 -9.18 12.15 -2.10
CA LEU A 134 -9.20 13.50 -1.54
C LEU A 134 -10.52 13.78 -0.80
N PRO A 135 -10.51 14.59 0.29
CA PRO A 135 -11.70 14.84 1.12
C PRO A 135 -12.94 15.31 0.36
N HIS A 136 -12.78 16.18 -0.65
CA HIS A 136 -13.87 16.70 -1.47
C HIS A 136 -13.92 16.11 -2.89
N GLY A 137 -12.92 15.32 -3.28
CA GLY A 137 -12.80 14.82 -4.64
C GLY A 137 -13.85 13.77 -4.99
N ILE A 138 -14.18 12.86 -4.05
CA ILE A 138 -15.26 11.89 -4.28
C ILE A 138 -16.62 12.57 -4.47
N ARG A 139 -16.89 13.66 -3.74
CA ARG A 139 -18.14 14.41 -3.88
C ARG A 139 -18.24 15.05 -5.26
N ALA A 140 -17.13 15.60 -5.77
CA ALA A 140 -17.09 16.14 -7.12
C ALA A 140 -17.35 15.05 -8.18
N LEU A 141 -16.76 13.86 -8.02
CA LEU A 141 -16.95 12.73 -8.94
C LEU A 141 -18.40 12.20 -8.92
N ILE A 142 -19.02 12.11 -7.74
CA ILE A 142 -20.44 11.72 -7.62
C ILE A 142 -21.32 12.79 -8.29
N ASN A 143 -21.02 14.06 -8.07
CA ASN A 143 -21.77 15.15 -8.70
C ASN A 143 -21.65 15.14 -10.23
N GLN A 144 -20.48 14.83 -10.76
CA GLN A 144 -20.27 14.68 -12.20
C GLN A 144 -21.07 13.49 -12.75
N PHE A 145 -21.11 12.38 -12.02
CA PHE A 145 -21.93 11.22 -12.36
C PHE A 145 -23.43 11.57 -12.39
N LEU A 146 -23.95 12.24 -11.36
CA LEU A 146 -25.36 12.64 -11.32
C LEU A 146 -25.76 13.55 -12.49
N ILE A 147 -24.90 14.51 -12.85
CA ILE A 147 -25.13 15.37 -14.03
C ILE A 147 -25.18 14.54 -15.31
N ALA A 148 -24.27 13.57 -15.47
CA ALA A 148 -24.20 12.72 -16.65
C ALA A 148 -25.40 11.77 -16.81
N GLU A 149 -26.06 11.42 -15.70
CA GLU A 149 -27.29 10.62 -15.67
C GLU A 149 -28.57 11.50 -15.67
N GLY A 150 -28.44 12.82 -15.85
CA GLY A 150 -29.60 13.72 -15.89
C GLY A 150 -30.28 13.97 -14.53
N ILE A 151 -29.64 13.58 -13.42
CA ILE A 151 -30.16 13.80 -12.07
C ILE A 151 -29.76 15.22 -11.62
N SER A 152 -30.68 16.16 -11.80
CA SER A 152 -30.56 17.54 -11.29
C SER A 152 -30.26 17.58 -9.78
N ARG A 153 -29.39 18.52 -9.40
CA ARG A 153 -29.00 18.74 -8.00
C ARG A 153 -30.19 19.26 -7.19
N SER A 154 -30.51 18.61 -6.09
CA SER A 154 -31.40 19.14 -5.06
C SER A 154 -30.65 19.21 -3.72
N THR A 155 -31.02 20.17 -2.87
CA THR A 155 -30.48 20.30 -1.51
C THR A 155 -30.71 19.04 -0.68
N SER A 156 -31.82 18.33 -0.93
CA SER A 156 -32.12 17.03 -0.30
C SER A 156 -31.17 15.92 -0.79
N ALA A 157 -30.89 15.85 -2.09
CA ALA A 157 -29.94 14.90 -2.67
C ALA A 157 -28.51 15.11 -2.14
N ASP A 158 -28.06 16.37 -2.12
CA ASP A 158 -26.76 16.76 -1.58
C ASP A 158 -26.64 16.43 -0.08
N GLY A 159 -27.73 16.58 0.67
CA GLY A 159 -27.83 16.19 2.07
C GLY A 159 -27.69 14.69 2.28
N ARG A 160 -28.37 13.87 1.47
CA ARG A 160 -28.29 12.40 1.53
C ARG A 160 -26.88 11.90 1.19
N ILE A 161 -26.26 12.43 0.14
CA ILE A 161 -24.90 12.04 -0.25
C ILE A 161 -23.90 12.44 0.84
N ARG A 162 -24.05 13.64 1.40
CA ARG A 162 -23.21 14.09 2.52
C ARG A 162 -23.38 13.16 3.72
N ALA A 163 -24.62 12.80 4.08
CA ALA A 163 -24.89 11.90 5.18
C ALA A 163 -24.21 10.53 5.02
N VAL A 164 -24.12 9.99 3.79
CA VAL A 164 -23.41 8.74 3.51
C VAL A 164 -21.88 8.92 3.53
N LEU A 165 -21.36 10.06 3.05
CA LEU A 165 -19.92 10.33 2.98
C LEU A 165 -19.30 10.73 4.33
N THR A 166 -20.04 11.45 5.18
CA THR A 166 -19.57 11.97 6.47
C THR A 166 -20.24 11.30 7.67
N GLY A 167 -21.19 10.40 7.45
CA GLY A 167 -21.99 9.79 8.51
C GLY A 167 -21.11 9.07 9.54
N GLY A 168 -21.17 9.54 10.79
CA GLY A 168 -20.74 8.79 11.95
C GLY A 168 -21.72 7.66 12.20
N HIS A 169 -21.51 6.52 11.55
CA HIS A 169 -22.32 5.34 11.81
C HIS A 169 -22.00 4.81 13.20
N SER A 170 -23.04 4.57 14.01
CA SER A 170 -22.92 4.01 15.36
C SER A 170 -22.31 2.61 15.38
N ILE A 171 -22.36 1.91 14.24
CA ILE A 171 -21.79 0.59 14.02
C ILE A 171 -20.54 0.73 13.14
N PRO A 172 -19.41 0.07 13.47
CA PRO A 172 -18.27 0.00 12.58
C PRO A 172 -18.67 -0.69 11.28
N MET A 173 -18.74 0.08 10.19
CA MET A 173 -19.14 -0.43 8.86
C MET A 173 -17.94 -0.45 7.93
N THR A 174 -17.79 -1.57 7.22
CA THR A 174 -16.77 -1.70 6.18
C THR A 174 -17.07 -0.81 4.97
N ALA A 175 -16.04 -0.52 4.17
CA ALA A 175 -16.14 0.24 2.94
C ALA A 175 -17.13 -0.41 1.98
N TYR A 176 -17.18 -1.74 1.96
CA TYR A 176 -18.16 -2.48 1.18
C TYR A 176 -19.60 -2.15 1.60
N ARG A 177 -19.91 -2.21 2.90
CA ARG A 177 -21.27 -1.87 3.38
C ARG A 177 -21.62 -0.40 3.13
N ARG A 178 -20.69 0.53 3.35
CA ARG A 178 -20.89 1.96 3.05
C ARG A 178 -21.15 2.21 1.57
N THR A 179 -20.47 1.49 0.67
CA THR A 179 -20.79 1.58 -0.76
C THR A 179 -22.18 1.06 -1.11
N GLY A 180 -22.67 0.04 -0.40
CA GLY A 180 -24.04 -0.43 -0.55
C GLY A 180 -25.07 0.64 -0.16
N MET A 181 -24.81 1.39 0.92
CA MET A 181 -25.65 2.53 1.31
C MET A 181 -25.63 3.64 0.27
N LEU A 182 -24.46 3.95 -0.29
CA LEU A 182 -24.36 4.93 -1.37
C LEU A 182 -25.13 4.46 -2.62
N GLN A 183 -25.01 3.19 -2.99
CA GLN A 183 -25.77 2.60 -4.09
C GLN A 183 -27.28 2.73 -3.86
N ALA A 184 -27.77 2.38 -2.68
CA ALA A 184 -29.19 2.52 -2.33
C ALA A 184 -29.64 3.99 -2.37
N ALA A 185 -28.80 4.92 -1.90
CA ALA A 185 -29.09 6.35 -1.97
C ALA A 185 -29.17 6.85 -3.42
N LEU A 186 -28.27 6.40 -4.30
CA LEU A 186 -28.30 6.74 -5.73
C LEU A 186 -29.55 6.20 -6.42
N HIS A 187 -29.93 4.95 -6.16
CA HIS A 187 -31.17 4.39 -6.71
C HIS A 187 -32.41 5.14 -6.19
N ALA A 188 -32.50 5.40 -4.88
CA ALA A 188 -33.61 6.15 -4.31
C ALA A 188 -33.72 7.59 -4.84
N MET A 189 -32.60 8.21 -5.23
CA MET A 189 -32.59 9.51 -5.88
C MET A 189 -33.10 9.45 -7.33
N ALA A 190 -32.78 8.37 -8.04
CA ALA A 190 -33.27 8.14 -9.39
C ALA A 190 -34.77 7.73 -9.41
N ASP A 191 -35.21 6.92 -8.44
CA ASP A 191 -36.61 6.49 -8.28
C ASP A 191 -37.53 7.61 -7.82
N GLY A 192 -37.02 8.57 -7.05
CA GLY A 192 -37.81 9.69 -6.52
C GLY A 192 -38.15 10.79 -7.53
N ARG A 193 -37.85 10.60 -8.82
CA ARG A 193 -38.10 11.59 -9.87
C ARG A 193 -39.11 11.07 -10.88
N SER A 194 -40.10 11.90 -11.21
CA SER A 194 -41.08 11.62 -12.27
C SER A 194 -40.44 11.52 -13.66
N ASP A 195 -39.36 12.27 -13.89
CA ASP A 195 -38.79 12.46 -15.23
C ASP A 195 -37.62 11.50 -15.54
N HIS A 196 -37.26 10.63 -14.58
CA HIS A 196 -36.19 9.66 -14.75
C HIS A 196 -36.77 8.25 -14.78
N PRO A 197 -36.27 7.33 -15.63
CA PRO A 197 -36.76 5.95 -15.71
C PRO A 197 -36.39 5.07 -14.48
N GLY A 198 -36.14 5.67 -13.32
CA GLY A 198 -35.79 5.01 -12.07
C GLY A 198 -34.34 4.50 -11.99
N GLY A 199 -33.95 3.99 -10.83
CA GLY A 199 -32.59 3.55 -10.52
C GLY A 199 -32.11 2.34 -11.30
N VAL A 200 -33.03 1.55 -11.87
CA VAL A 200 -32.69 0.37 -12.71
C VAL A 200 -32.18 0.79 -14.09
N SER A 201 -32.54 2.00 -14.54
CA SER A 201 -32.15 2.54 -15.85
C SER A 201 -30.78 3.23 -15.89
N LEU A 202 -30.12 3.38 -14.72
CA LEU A 202 -28.79 3.99 -14.63
C LEU A 202 -27.76 3.20 -15.46
N ASP A 203 -26.84 3.91 -16.11
CA ASP A 203 -25.76 3.27 -16.85
C ASP A 203 -24.95 2.35 -15.93
N ARG A 204 -24.98 1.06 -16.23
CA ARG A 204 -24.33 0.01 -15.44
C ARG A 204 -22.83 0.21 -15.35
N GLU A 205 -22.16 0.66 -16.41
CA GLU A 205 -20.71 0.84 -16.42
C GLU A 205 -20.29 2.05 -15.60
N ARG A 206 -20.98 3.19 -15.79
CA ARG A 206 -20.72 4.41 -15.00
C ARG A 206 -21.04 4.20 -13.53
N THR A 207 -22.16 3.56 -13.23
CA THR A 207 -22.56 3.20 -11.86
C THR A 207 -21.51 2.29 -11.22
N ARG A 208 -21.00 1.30 -11.94
CA ARG A 208 -19.92 0.44 -11.43
C ARG A 208 -18.65 1.24 -11.13
N LYS A 209 -18.24 2.16 -12.02
CA LYS A 209 -17.05 2.99 -11.83
C LYS A 209 -17.20 3.90 -10.60
N ILE A 210 -18.34 4.59 -10.45
CA ILE A 210 -18.54 5.49 -9.31
C ILE A 210 -18.61 4.74 -7.97
N LEU A 211 -19.23 3.55 -7.94
CA LEU A 211 -19.25 2.71 -6.75
C LEU A 211 -17.86 2.17 -6.39
N ALA A 212 -17.04 1.82 -7.40
CA ALA A 212 -15.67 1.39 -7.18
C ALA A 212 -14.78 2.55 -6.63
N LEU A 213 -14.99 3.78 -7.11
CA LEU A 213 -14.33 4.99 -6.61
C LEU A 213 -14.78 5.34 -5.20
N ALA A 214 -16.08 5.21 -4.91
CA ALA A 214 -16.60 5.39 -3.56
C ALA A 214 -16.04 4.34 -2.59
N ARG A 215 -15.91 3.09 -3.02
CA ARG A 215 -15.26 2.03 -2.22
C ARG A 215 -13.84 2.41 -1.87
N LEU A 216 -13.07 2.87 -2.86
CA LEU A 216 -11.71 3.33 -2.63
C LEU A 216 -11.67 4.48 -1.61
N HIS A 217 -12.56 5.47 -1.76
CA HIS A 217 -12.66 6.57 -0.80
C HIS A 217 -12.91 6.06 0.62
N PHE A 218 -13.92 5.23 0.82
CA PHE A 218 -14.21 4.67 2.15
C PHE A 218 -13.07 3.82 2.68
N SER A 219 -12.44 2.99 1.84
CA SER A 219 -11.28 2.21 2.28
C SER A 219 -10.10 3.09 2.66
N THR A 220 -9.86 4.22 1.99
CA THR A 220 -8.83 5.17 2.45
C THR A 220 -9.18 5.86 3.76
N GLN A 221 -10.47 6.06 4.07
CA GLN A 221 -10.90 6.56 5.37
C GLN A 221 -10.72 5.50 6.46
N GLU A 222 -11.03 4.23 6.18
CA GLU A 222 -10.82 3.11 7.11
C GLU A 222 -9.35 2.96 7.50
N LEU A 223 -8.42 3.22 6.57
CA LEU A 223 -6.99 3.13 6.83
C LEU A 223 -6.40 4.35 7.55
N ARG A 224 -7.23 5.26 8.08
CA ARG A 224 -6.77 6.31 9.02
C ARG A 224 -6.65 5.76 10.45
N LEU A 225 -6.04 4.59 10.56
CA LEU A 225 -5.85 3.86 11.82
C LEU A 225 -4.72 4.50 12.63
N SER A 226 -4.86 4.43 13.94
CA SER A 226 -3.93 4.97 14.93
C SER A 226 -3.39 3.93 15.89
N SER A 227 -3.90 2.70 15.88
CA SER A 227 -3.42 1.59 16.72
C SER A 227 -3.57 0.24 16.03
N VAL A 228 -2.80 -0.74 16.50
CA VAL A 228 -2.86 -2.14 16.11
C VAL A 228 -4.23 -2.72 16.49
N ALA A 229 -4.78 -2.33 17.64
CA ALA A 229 -6.11 -2.73 18.04
C ALA A 229 -7.19 -2.30 17.01
N GLU A 230 -7.07 -1.11 16.41
CA GLU A 230 -7.98 -0.70 15.33
C GLU A 230 -7.75 -1.51 14.04
N LEU A 231 -6.51 -1.88 13.75
CA LEU A 231 -6.16 -2.75 12.62
C LEU A 231 -6.78 -4.15 12.76
N GLU A 232 -6.74 -4.72 13.96
CA GLU A 232 -7.37 -6.01 14.29
C GLU A 232 -8.90 -5.91 14.20
N LYS A 233 -9.51 -4.86 14.76
CA LYS A 233 -10.95 -4.63 14.62
C LYS A 233 -11.36 -4.55 13.15
N LEU A 234 -10.55 -3.90 12.30
CA LEU A 234 -10.80 -3.83 10.87
C LEU A 234 -10.70 -5.23 10.23
N SER A 235 -9.69 -6.02 10.56
CA SER A 235 -9.53 -7.36 10.00
C SER A 235 -10.71 -8.27 10.38
N VAL A 236 -11.17 -8.21 11.64
CA VAL A 236 -12.35 -8.92 12.14
C VAL A 236 -13.64 -8.46 11.44
N ALA A 237 -13.80 -7.16 11.19
CA ALA A 237 -14.97 -6.64 10.48
C ALA A 237 -15.05 -7.21 9.05
N TYR A 238 -13.92 -7.27 8.33
CA TYR A 238 -13.86 -7.84 6.99
C TYR A 238 -14.05 -9.37 6.99
N THR A 239 -13.55 -10.11 7.98
CA THR A 239 -13.79 -11.56 8.07
C THR A 239 -15.25 -11.88 8.37
N CYS A 240 -15.88 -11.13 9.28
CA CYS A 240 -17.31 -11.23 9.57
C CYS A 240 -18.17 -10.94 8.33
N ASP A 241 -17.86 -9.89 7.57
CA ASP A 241 -18.54 -9.57 6.31
C ASP A 241 -18.40 -10.68 5.27
N ARG A 242 -17.23 -11.33 5.18
CA ARG A 242 -17.02 -12.46 4.28
C ARG A 242 -17.78 -13.70 4.72
N GLN A 243 -17.87 -13.98 6.02
CA GLN A 243 -18.61 -15.11 6.56
C GLN A 243 -20.12 -14.94 6.37
N THR A 244 -20.66 -13.75 6.63
CA THR A 244 -22.09 -13.45 6.43
C THR A 244 -22.49 -13.57 4.96
N LEU A 245 -21.74 -12.97 4.03
CA LEU A 245 -21.97 -13.14 2.58
C LEU A 245 -21.64 -14.55 2.09
N GLY A 246 -20.77 -15.26 2.80
CA GLY A 246 -20.50 -16.68 2.64
C GLY A 246 -21.61 -17.58 3.18
N ALA A 247 -22.58 -17.10 3.95
CA ALA A 247 -23.73 -17.87 4.40
C ALA A 247 -24.97 -17.66 3.50
N GLU A 248 -24.99 -16.60 2.67
CA GLU A 248 -26.10 -16.31 1.75
C GLU A 248 -26.21 -17.36 0.61
N ARG A 249 -27.45 -17.69 0.24
CA ARG A 249 -27.75 -18.63 -0.87
C ARG A 249 -27.21 -18.10 -2.20
N GLU A 250 -26.67 -19.00 -3.02
CA GLU A 250 -26.16 -18.67 -4.35
C GLU A 250 -27.27 -18.23 -5.30
N LEU A 251 -27.24 -16.96 -5.71
CA LEU A 251 -28.00 -16.50 -6.86
C LEU A 251 -27.21 -16.85 -8.13
N LEU A 252 -27.68 -17.87 -8.85
CA LEU A 252 -27.23 -18.23 -10.18
C LEU A 252 -27.87 -17.29 -11.21
N ILE A 253 -27.07 -16.69 -12.10
CA ILE A 253 -27.58 -16.05 -13.32
C ILE A 253 -27.71 -17.13 -14.40
N GLU A 254 -28.65 -16.98 -15.32
CA GLU A 254 -28.84 -17.80 -16.55
C GLU A 254 -27.54 -18.09 -17.33
N ASN A 255 -26.50 -17.24 -17.20
CA ASN A 255 -25.18 -17.43 -17.82
C ASN A 255 -24.18 -18.27 -17.00
N ARG A 256 -24.64 -19.12 -16.07
CA ARG A 256 -23.82 -20.04 -15.24
C ARG A 256 -22.69 -19.38 -14.41
N ARG A 257 -22.68 -18.05 -14.24
CA ARG A 257 -21.72 -17.34 -13.38
C ARG A 257 -22.41 -16.93 -12.08
N SER A 258 -21.93 -17.42 -10.94
CA SER A 258 -22.48 -17.08 -9.63
C SER A 258 -22.14 -15.64 -9.23
N ILE A 259 -23.15 -14.85 -8.85
CA ILE A 259 -22.97 -13.47 -8.36
C ILE A 259 -22.19 -13.46 -7.04
N ARG A 260 -22.33 -14.52 -6.25
CA ARG A 260 -21.68 -14.70 -4.95
C ARG A 260 -20.15 -14.58 -5.04
N ASN A 261 -19.54 -15.24 -6.02
CA ASN A 261 -18.09 -15.20 -6.22
C ASN A 261 -17.59 -13.80 -6.61
N TRP A 262 -18.41 -13.02 -7.32
CA TRP A 262 -18.09 -11.63 -7.65
C TRP A 262 -18.14 -10.74 -6.39
N ARG A 263 -19.17 -10.86 -5.55
CA ARG A 263 -19.29 -10.09 -4.29
C ARG A 263 -18.14 -10.42 -3.32
N LEU A 264 -17.85 -11.70 -3.11
CA LEU A 264 -16.74 -12.16 -2.27
C LEU A 264 -15.37 -11.65 -2.76
N ARG A 265 -15.23 -11.36 -4.05
CA ARG A 265 -14.00 -10.79 -4.62
C ARG A 265 -13.76 -9.35 -4.18
N HIS A 266 -14.81 -8.59 -3.89
CA HIS A 266 -14.77 -7.15 -3.56
C HIS A 266 -14.77 -6.85 -2.05
N ILE A 267 -15.05 -7.84 -1.21
CA ILE A 267 -14.96 -7.72 0.26
C ILE A 267 -13.49 -7.94 0.67
N ARG A 268 -12.68 -6.92 0.42
CA ARG A 268 -11.25 -6.89 0.73
C ARG A 268 -10.91 -5.53 1.28
N SER A 269 -10.11 -5.52 2.35
CA SER A 269 -9.50 -4.27 2.82
C SER A 269 -8.49 -3.78 1.78
N LEU A 270 -8.33 -2.46 1.69
CA LEU A 270 -7.30 -1.86 0.84
C LEU A 270 -5.88 -2.33 1.23
N LEU A 271 -5.69 -2.81 2.47
CA LEU A 271 -4.45 -3.44 2.94
C LEU A 271 -4.00 -4.64 2.10
N GLU A 272 -4.92 -5.38 1.48
CA GLU A 272 -4.52 -6.52 0.62
C GLU A 272 -3.69 -6.08 -0.59
N PHE A 273 -3.87 -4.83 -1.04
CA PHE A 273 -3.17 -4.25 -2.17
C PHE A 273 -1.82 -3.63 -1.81
N TYR A 274 -1.48 -3.55 -0.52
CA TYR A 274 -0.19 -3.04 -0.08
C TYR A 274 0.95 -3.98 -0.49
N PRO A 275 2.19 -3.47 -0.63
CA PRO A 275 3.39 -4.28 -0.77
C PRO A 275 3.50 -5.32 0.36
N PHE A 276 4.05 -6.49 0.03
CA PHE A 276 4.26 -7.57 1.00
C PHE A 276 5.11 -7.13 2.20
N SER A 277 6.13 -6.29 1.98
CA SER A 277 6.96 -5.76 3.07
C SER A 277 6.13 -5.01 4.12
N ILE A 278 5.17 -4.19 3.70
CA ILE A 278 4.28 -3.46 4.61
C ILE A 278 3.27 -4.40 5.26
N ARG A 279 2.65 -5.29 4.48
CA ARG A 279 1.67 -6.25 5.02
C ARG A 279 2.26 -7.14 6.10
N HIS A 280 3.44 -7.71 5.85
CA HIS A 280 4.10 -8.57 6.83
C HIS A 280 4.62 -7.79 8.03
N GLY A 281 5.06 -6.54 7.87
CA GLY A 281 5.41 -5.67 8.99
C GLY A 281 4.21 -5.38 9.90
N LEU A 282 3.05 -5.06 9.31
CA LEU A 282 1.80 -4.86 10.06
C LEU A 282 1.32 -6.16 10.74
N GLU A 283 1.44 -7.30 10.07
CA GLU A 283 1.10 -8.62 10.62
C GLU A 283 2.02 -9.00 11.80
N ARG A 284 3.31 -8.64 11.74
CA ARG A 284 4.22 -8.81 12.88
C ARG A 284 3.89 -7.85 14.02
N ALA A 285 3.49 -6.63 13.72
CA ALA A 285 3.03 -5.68 14.73
C ALA A 285 1.80 -6.20 15.49
N THR A 286 0.84 -6.86 14.82
CA THR A 286 -0.31 -7.51 15.50
C THR A 286 0.08 -8.68 16.41
N ARG A 287 1.25 -9.29 16.20
CA ARG A 287 1.75 -10.41 17.01
C ARG A 287 2.75 -10.00 18.08
N SER A 288 3.07 -8.71 18.19
CA SER A 288 4.12 -8.21 19.06
C SER A 288 3.53 -7.62 20.32
N ASP A 289 3.91 -8.18 21.46
CA ASP A 289 3.53 -7.64 22.77
C ASP A 289 4.41 -6.46 23.20
N GLN A 290 5.59 -6.34 22.60
CA GLN A 290 6.57 -5.29 22.88
C GLN A 290 6.99 -4.55 21.61
N PHE A 291 6.88 -3.23 21.66
CA PHE A 291 7.22 -2.31 20.58
C PHE A 291 8.60 -1.69 20.85
N ASP A 292 9.67 -2.47 20.70
CA ASP A 292 11.03 -1.94 20.78
C ASP A 292 11.28 -0.93 19.64
N ARG A 293 11.77 0.26 19.98
CA ARG A 293 12.03 1.35 19.03
C ARG A 293 12.95 0.88 17.90
N VAL A 294 13.99 0.10 18.22
CA VAL A 294 14.95 -0.39 17.22
C VAL A 294 14.24 -1.30 16.23
N ALA A 295 13.44 -2.25 16.71
CA ALA A 295 12.68 -3.16 15.86
C ALA A 295 11.68 -2.41 14.96
N ILE A 296 11.03 -1.37 15.47
CA ILE A 296 10.07 -0.55 14.70
C ILE A 296 10.77 0.24 13.59
N ILE A 297 11.92 0.85 13.89
CA ILE A 297 12.73 1.56 12.90
C ILE A 297 13.16 0.58 11.80
N ASN A 298 13.62 -0.61 12.18
CA ASN A 298 14.04 -1.63 11.24
C ASN A 298 12.88 -2.14 10.37
N GLU A 299 11.69 -2.33 10.93
CA GLU A 299 10.49 -2.70 10.17
C GLU A 299 10.10 -1.65 9.14
N LEU A 300 10.11 -0.37 9.56
CA LEU A 300 9.78 0.74 8.68
C LEU A 300 10.85 0.91 7.59
N ALA A 301 12.13 0.77 7.94
CA ALA A 301 13.23 0.80 6.98
C ALA A 301 13.12 -0.34 5.96
N LEU A 302 12.84 -1.57 6.41
CA LEU A 302 12.61 -2.72 5.54
C LEU A 302 11.43 -2.48 4.58
N ALA A 303 10.35 -1.87 5.08
CA ALA A 303 9.22 -1.49 4.25
C ALA A 303 9.61 -0.45 3.19
N GLN A 304 10.40 0.56 3.55
CA GLN A 304 10.92 1.58 2.62
C GLN A 304 11.81 0.97 1.54
N CYS A 305 12.76 0.11 1.92
CA CYS A 305 13.60 -0.63 0.96
C CYS A 305 12.75 -1.48 0.01
N GLY A 306 11.72 -2.16 0.53
CA GLY A 306 10.78 -2.92 -0.29
C GLY A 306 10.04 -2.06 -1.33
N VAL A 307 9.64 -0.84 -0.97
CA VAL A 307 9.02 0.12 -1.91
C VAL A 307 10.03 0.66 -2.92
N LEU A 308 11.26 0.96 -2.50
CA LEU A 308 12.34 1.39 -3.40
C LEU A 308 12.62 0.33 -4.45
N ARG A 309 12.73 -0.94 -4.04
CA ARG A 309 12.92 -2.08 -4.95
C ARG A 309 11.80 -2.19 -5.98
N LEU A 310 10.54 -2.03 -5.55
CA LEU A 310 9.39 -2.03 -6.47
C LEU A 310 9.45 -0.86 -7.47
N ARG A 311 9.89 0.33 -7.05
CA ARG A 311 10.07 1.49 -7.93
C ARG A 311 11.18 1.26 -8.94
N ARG A 312 12.33 0.70 -8.51
CA ARG A 312 13.45 0.32 -9.40
C ARG A 312 12.98 -0.71 -10.44
N ALA A 313 12.32 -1.77 -10.01
CA ALA A 313 11.77 -2.79 -10.89
C ALA A 313 10.76 -2.22 -11.90
N GLY A 314 9.93 -1.26 -11.48
CA GLY A 314 9.01 -0.53 -12.36
C GLY A 314 9.73 0.25 -13.45
N ARG A 315 10.74 1.05 -13.09
CA ARG A 315 11.56 1.83 -14.03
C ARG A 315 12.32 0.95 -15.04
N ASN A 316 12.86 -0.17 -14.57
CA ASN A 316 13.59 -1.10 -15.43
C ASN A 316 12.67 -1.77 -16.47
N ARG A 317 11.40 -2.02 -16.12
CA ARG A 317 10.41 -2.55 -17.07
C ARG A 317 10.00 -1.54 -18.13
N THR A 318 9.89 -0.25 -17.78
CA THR A 318 9.58 0.81 -18.75
C THR A 318 10.74 1.11 -19.68
N ARG A 319 12.00 0.94 -19.25
CA ARG A 319 13.19 1.13 -20.12
C ARG A 319 13.42 -0.04 -21.09
N ARG A 320 12.87 -1.22 -20.81
CA ARG A 320 12.98 -2.41 -21.66
C ARG A 320 11.84 -2.54 -22.68
N ARG A 321 10.87 -1.64 -22.67
CA ARG A 321 9.76 -1.57 -23.63
C ARG A 321 9.97 -0.37 -24.52
#